data_AF-A0A7C4PNG7-F1
#
_entry.id   AF-A0A7C4PNG7-F1
#
_cell.length_a   1.000
_cell.length_b   1.000
_cell.length_c   1.000
_cell.angle_alpha   90.00
_cell.angle_beta   90.00
_cell.angle_gamma   90.00
#
_symmetry.space_group_name_H-M   'P 1'
#
loop_
_entity.id
_entity.type
_entity.pdbx_description
1 polymer ?
#
loop_
_entity_poly.entity_id
_entity_poly.type
_entity_poly.pdbx_seq_one_letter_code
_entity_poly.pdbx_strand_id
1 'polypeptide(L)'
;MFFAEKLRAGVALAQARAEGSEEKQAQAVAALERALQHWRKLSMLGEKYNRLPVLSNSKEPFSWAQLTPEVERDIERARAPLASPVPRR
;
A
#
# COMPACT_ATOMS: atom_id res chain seq x y z
N MET A 1 12.10 -2.48 -1.55
CA MET A 1 11.91 -1.09 -1.07
C MET A 1 10.42 -0.75 -1.09
N PHE A 2 9.89 0.00 -0.11
CA PHE A 2 8.44 0.26 0.05
C PHE A 2 7.74 0.75 -1.22
N PHE A 3 8.19 1.87 -1.79
CA PHE A 3 7.52 2.47 -2.96
C PHE A 3 7.55 1.58 -4.20
N ALA A 4 8.64 0.85 -4.43
CA ALA A 4 8.74 -0.10 -5.54
C ALA A 4 7.72 -1.24 -5.39
N GLU A 5 7.57 -1.82 -4.20
CA GLU A 5 6.56 -2.85 -3.96
C GLU A 5 5.14 -2.27 -4.07
N LYS A 6 4.88 -1.05 -3.56
CA LYS A 6 3.58 -0.38 -3.68
C LYS A 6 3.19 -0.12 -5.15
N LEU A 7 4.14 0.28 -5.99
CA LEU A 7 3.92 0.43 -7.44
C LEU A 7 3.62 -0.90 -8.11
N ARG A 8 4.40 -1.96 -7.82
CA ARG A 8 4.14 -3.30 -8.38
C ARG A 8 2.76 -3.82 -8.00
N ALA A 9 2.36 -3.63 -6.74
CA ALA A 9 1.03 -3.97 -6.29
C ALA A 9 -0.07 -3.22 -7.06
N GLY A 10 0.09 -1.90 -7.25
CA GLY A 10 -0.86 -1.09 -7.99
C GLY A 10 -1.05 -1.57 -9.43
N VAL A 11 0.05 -1.89 -10.12
CA VAL A 11 0.01 -2.42 -11.50
C VAL A 11 -0.68 -3.78 -11.55
N ALA A 12 -0.30 -4.71 -10.67
CA ALA A 12 -0.89 -6.04 -10.62
C ALA A 12 -2.40 -5.98 -10.29
N LEU A 13 -2.81 -5.11 -9.37
CA LEU A 13 -4.22 -4.95 -9.00
C LEU A 13 -5.04 -4.31 -10.13
N ALA A 14 -4.47 -3.37 -10.88
CA ALA A 14 -5.11 -2.81 -12.06
C ALA A 14 -5.33 -3.86 -13.15
N GLN A 15 -4.33 -4.72 -13.39
CA GLN A 15 -4.44 -5.87 -14.30
C GLN A 15 -5.50 -6.85 -13.82
N ALA A 16 -5.49 -7.22 -12.53
CA ALA A 16 -6.47 -8.10 -11.93
C ALA A 16 -7.90 -7.61 -12.15
N ARG A 17 -8.16 -6.31 -11.94
CA ARG A 17 -9.48 -5.70 -12.16
C ARG A 17 -9.89 -5.62 -13.62
N ALA A 18 -8.94 -5.44 -14.53
CA ALA A 18 -9.22 -5.38 -15.97
C ALA A 18 -9.53 -6.76 -16.55
N GLU A 19 -8.88 -7.81 -16.03
CA GLU A 19 -8.90 -9.17 -16.59
C GLU A 19 -9.75 -10.15 -15.77
N GLY A 20 -10.16 -9.76 -14.55
CA GLY A 20 -10.76 -10.69 -13.58
C GLY A 20 -9.75 -11.73 -13.06
N SER A 21 -8.46 -11.45 -13.11
CA SER A 21 -7.40 -12.42 -12.78
C SER A 21 -7.12 -12.48 -11.27
N GLU A 22 -7.53 -13.59 -10.64
CA GLU A 22 -7.22 -13.88 -9.24
C GLU A 22 -5.71 -14.06 -9.00
N GLU A 23 -4.97 -14.58 -9.99
CA GLU A 23 -3.51 -14.71 -9.89
C GLU A 23 -2.84 -13.34 -9.74
N LYS A 24 -3.26 -12.36 -10.58
CA LYS A 24 -2.78 -10.98 -10.50
C LYS A 24 -3.18 -10.32 -9.19
N GLN A 25 -4.36 -10.63 -8.66
CA GLN A 25 -4.79 -10.17 -7.35
C GLN A 25 -3.86 -10.72 -6.24
N ALA A 26 -3.56 -12.02 -6.26
CA ALA A 26 -2.63 -12.63 -5.31
C ALA A 26 -1.22 -12.02 -5.41
N GLN A 27 -0.73 -11.74 -6.62
CA GLN A 27 0.53 -11.02 -6.84
C GLN A 27 0.52 -9.62 -6.23
N ALA A 28 -0.61 -8.89 -6.35
CA ALA A 28 -0.77 -7.58 -5.74
C ALA A 28 -0.73 -7.65 -4.21
N VAL A 29 -1.44 -8.61 -3.61
CA VAL A 29 -1.46 -8.84 -2.16
C VAL A 29 -0.05 -9.17 -1.64
N ALA A 30 0.66 -10.10 -2.29
CA ALA A 30 2.02 -10.46 -1.91
C ALA A 30 3.00 -9.27 -2.01
N ALA A 31 2.85 -8.42 -3.02
CA ALA A 31 3.63 -7.19 -3.13
C ALA A 31 3.32 -6.19 -2.01
N LEU A 32 2.05 -6.01 -1.62
CA LEU A 32 1.67 -5.13 -0.50
C LEU A 32 2.17 -5.66 0.85
N GLU A 33 2.19 -6.98 1.05
CA GLU A 33 2.76 -7.59 2.26
C GLU A 33 4.28 -7.32 2.36
N ARG A 34 5.02 -7.44 1.24
CA ARG A 34 6.43 -7.01 1.19
C ARG A 34 6.58 -5.50 1.41
N ALA A 35 5.67 -4.70 0.86
CA ALA A 35 5.65 -3.25 1.08
C ALA A 35 5.50 -2.94 2.57
N LEU A 36 4.59 -3.62 3.28
CA LEU A 36 4.37 -3.44 4.72
C LEU A 36 5.62 -3.78 5.54
N GLN A 37 6.36 -4.84 5.18
CA GLN A 37 7.63 -5.16 5.85
C GLN A 37 8.66 -4.03 5.70
N HIS A 38 8.79 -3.48 4.48
CA HIS A 38 9.66 -2.33 4.24
C HIS A 38 9.17 -1.06 4.95
N TRP A 39 7.86 -0.84 4.98
CA TRP A 39 7.23 0.28 5.67
C TRP A 39 7.54 0.27 7.15
N ARG A 40 7.38 -0.87 7.84
CA ARG A 40 7.70 -1.02 9.26
C ARG A 40 9.14 -0.65 9.59
N LYS A 41 10.08 -1.01 8.70
CA LYS A 41 11.49 -0.59 8.86
C LYS A 41 11.66 0.92 8.63
N LEU A 42 11.01 1.48 7.62
CA LEU A 42 11.04 2.91 7.32
C LEU A 42 10.46 3.74 8.46
N SER A 43 9.27 3.37 8.96
CA SER A 43 8.58 4.11 10.01
C SER A 43 9.35 4.07 11.32
N MET A 44 9.89 2.91 11.71
CA MET A 44 10.76 2.79 12.89
C MET A 44 11.98 3.70 12.80
N LEU A 45 12.68 3.71 11.67
CA LEU A 45 13.85 4.58 11.48
C LEU A 45 13.47 6.06 11.40
N GLY A 46 12.31 6.35 10.79
CA GLY A 46 11.74 7.69 10.70
C GLY A 46 11.49 8.31 12.07
N GLU A 47 10.86 7.57 12.99
CA GLU A 47 10.61 8.03 14.36
C GLU A 47 11.90 8.29 15.14
N LYS A 48 12.94 7.48 14.90
CA LYS A 48 14.21 7.56 15.62
C LYS A 48 15.08 8.73 15.16
N TYR A 49 15.12 8.99 13.86
CA TYR A 49 16.12 9.90 13.27
C TYR A 49 15.52 11.11 12.55
N ASN A 50 14.27 11.02 12.09
CA ASN A 50 13.61 12.03 11.26
C ASN A 50 12.39 12.61 11.98
N ARG A 51 12.64 13.24 13.12
CA ARG A 51 11.69 14.23 13.69
C ARG A 51 11.71 15.46 12.79
N LEU A 52 11.06 15.36 11.65
CA LEU A 52 10.95 16.45 10.70
C LEU A 52 10.18 17.59 11.40
N PRO A 53 10.64 18.85 11.32
CA PRO A 53 9.89 20.01 11.82
C PRO A 53 8.73 20.37 10.88
N VAL A 54 8.26 19.39 10.10
CA VAL A 54 7.17 19.53 9.14
C VAL A 54 5.95 18.91 9.81
N LEU A 55 4.90 19.71 9.95
CA LEU A 55 3.68 19.25 10.58
C LEU A 55 2.88 18.36 9.61
N SER A 56 2.33 17.23 10.09
CA SER A 56 1.36 16.42 9.34
C SER A 56 0.00 17.11 9.24
N ASN A 57 -0.30 18.04 10.16
CA ASN A 57 -1.50 18.88 10.17
C ASN A 57 -1.20 20.19 10.92
N SER A 58 -2.17 21.03 11.27
CA SER A 58 -1.90 22.30 11.96
C SER A 58 -1.40 22.16 13.41
N LYS A 59 -1.28 20.94 13.95
CA LYS A 59 -1.06 20.66 15.38
C LYS A 59 0.03 19.63 15.67
N GLU A 60 0.23 18.63 14.81
CA GLU A 60 1.14 17.51 15.06
C GLU A 60 2.27 17.43 14.03
N PRO A 61 3.50 17.10 14.45
CA PRO A 61 4.60 16.76 13.55
C PRO A 61 4.30 15.51 12.73
N PHE A 62 4.83 15.47 11.51
CA PHE A 62 4.68 14.32 10.64
C PHE A 62 5.33 13.06 11.22
N SER A 63 4.57 11.96 11.22
CA SER A 63 5.02 10.64 11.66
C SER A 63 4.71 9.60 10.59
N TRP A 64 5.76 8.91 10.13
CA TRP A 64 5.59 7.74 9.26
C TRP A 64 4.83 6.62 9.97
N ALA A 65 5.01 6.48 11.29
CA ALA A 65 4.34 5.43 12.05
C ALA A 65 2.82 5.61 12.07
N GLN A 66 2.32 6.86 12.17
CA GLN A 66 0.89 7.19 12.14
C GLN A 66 0.18 6.73 10.86
N LEU A 67 0.90 6.58 9.74
CA LEU A 67 0.35 6.16 8.45
C LEU A 67 0.33 4.62 8.26
N THR A 68 0.82 3.84 9.24
CA THR A 68 0.80 2.37 9.18
C THR A 68 -0.59 1.76 8.98
N PRO A 69 -1.66 2.22 9.65
CA PRO A 69 -3.00 1.69 9.43
C PRO A 69 -3.49 1.84 7.98
N GLU A 70 -3.11 2.92 7.29
CA GLU A 70 -3.47 3.09 5.87
C GLU A 70 -2.70 2.13 4.97
N VAL A 71 -1.44 1.82 5.28
CA VAL A 71 -0.66 0.82 4.53
C VAL A 71 -1.20 -0.59 4.74
N GLU A 72 -1.67 -0.92 5.95
CA GLU A 72 -2.33 -2.21 6.23
C GLU A 72 -3.68 -2.30 5.51
N ARG A 73 -4.45 -1.21 5.48
CA ARG A 73 -5.72 -1.11 4.76
C ARG A 73 -5.57 -1.30 3.25
N ASP A 74 -4.43 -0.93 2.66
CA ASP A 74 -4.16 -1.20 1.23
C ASP A 74 -4.21 -2.71 0.93
N ILE A 75 -3.73 -3.57 1.84
CA ILE A 75 -3.78 -5.03 1.71
C ILE A 75 -5.23 -5.52 1.75
N GLU A 76 -6.03 -5.02 2.69
CA GLU A 76 -7.44 -5.37 2.82
C GLU A 76 -8.21 -5.01 1.54
N ARG A 77 -7.97 -3.81 1.00
CA ARG A 77 -8.57 -3.36 -0.26
C ARG A 77 -8.16 -4.22 -1.46
N ALA A 78 -6.93 -4.71 -1.48
CA ALA A 78 -6.47 -5.61 -2.54
C ALA A 78 -7.06 -7.02 -2.43
N ARG A 79 -7.46 -7.46 -1.22
CA ARG A 79 -8.14 -8.74 -0.98
C ARG A 79 -9.64 -8.70 -1.27
N ALA A 80 -10.23 -7.52 -1.40
CA ALA A 80 -11.64 -7.39 -1.76
C ALA A 80 -11.94 -8.12 -3.09
N PRO A 81 -13.09 -8.79 -3.22
CA PRO A 81 -13.45 -9.49 -4.45
C PRO A 81 -13.32 -8.59 -5.68
N LEU A 82 -12.80 -9.15 -6.77
CA LEU A 82 -12.78 -8.43 -8.05
C LEU A 82 -14.22 -8.18 -8.47
N ALA A 83 -14.56 -6.92 -8.74
CA ALA A 83 -15.85 -6.60 -9.34
C ALA A 83 -15.97 -7.31 -10.69
N SER A 84 -17.17 -7.83 -11.01
CA SER A 84 -17.41 -8.46 -12.30
C SER A 84 -17.03 -7.50 -13.43
N PRO A 85 -16.28 -7.96 -14.45
CA PRO A 85 -15.84 -7.09 -15.53
C PRO A 85 -17.07 -6.47 -16.20
N VAL A 86 -17.15 -5.14 -16.19
CA VAL A 86 -18.17 -4.42 -16.96
C VAL A 86 -17.90 -4.70 -18.44
N PRO A 87 -18.84 -5.28 -19.20
CA PRO A 87 -18.62 -5.57 -20.60
C PRO A 87 -18.33 -4.26 -21.35
N ARG A 88 -17.17 -4.19 -21.99
CA ARG A 88 -16.85 -3.07 -22.90
C ARG A 88 -17.79 -3.18 -24.09
N ARG A 89 -18.73 -2.23 -24.21
CA ARG A 89 -19.56 -2.02 -25.40
C ARG A 89 -18.72 -1.43 -26.53
#